data_AF-A0A7V9RU17-F1
#
_entry.id   AF-A0A7V9RU17-F1
#
_cell.length_a   1.000
_cell.length_b   1.000
_cell.length_c   1.000
_cell.angle_alpha   90.00
_cell.angle_beta   90.00
_cell.angle_gamma   90.00
#
_symmetry.space_group_name_H-M   'P 1'
#
loop_
_entity.id
_entity.type
_entity.pdbx_description
1 polymer ?
#
loop_
_entity_poly.entity_id
_entity_poly.type
_entity_poly.pdbx_seq_one_letter_code
_entity_poly.pdbx_strand_id
1 'polypeptide(L)'
;MNLQKHLRTVLIVLCISLSLPAVSTAISPGTELSTGPGKNPNNTINPLARLQEIKDMDKENLSRAEKKDLRKEVKKIKKELKRANQGVYLSVGAIIIIVLLLILLL
;
A
#
# COMPACT_ATOMS: atom_id res chain seq x y z
N MET A 1 -32.19 33.08 18.21
CA MET A 1 -31.40 31.83 18.24
C MET A 1 -31.14 31.39 16.80
N ASN A 2 -29.89 31.11 16.45
CA ASN A 2 -29.51 30.81 15.07
C ASN A 2 -29.90 29.38 14.70
N LEU A 3 -31.16 29.18 14.31
CA LEU A 3 -31.78 27.88 14.07
C LEU A 3 -30.98 27.00 13.09
N GLN A 4 -30.38 27.61 12.08
CA GLN A 4 -29.50 26.94 11.11
C GLN A 4 -28.20 26.40 11.73
N LYS A 5 -27.64 27.11 12.72
CA LYS A 5 -26.43 26.67 13.43
C LYS A 5 -26.75 25.51 14.36
N HIS A 6 -27.85 25.61 15.10
CA HIS A 6 -28.29 24.53 15.99
C HIS A 6 -28.69 23.26 15.24
N LEU A 7 -29.34 23.38 14.07
CA LEU A 7 -29.67 22.22 13.23
C LEU A 7 -28.41 21.46 12.76
N ARG A 8 -27.36 22.19 12.36
CA ARG A 8 -26.06 21.59 12.00
C ARG A 8 -25.39 20.93 13.20
N THR A 9 -25.42 21.57 14.37
CA THR A 9 -24.85 20.98 15.61
C THR A 9 -25.58 19.69 16.01
N VAL A 10 -26.91 19.66 15.91
CA VAL A 10 -27.71 18.47 16.22
C VAL A 10 -27.43 17.32 15.24
N LEU A 11 -27.29 17.62 13.94
CA LEU A 11 -26.93 16.61 12.93
C LEU A 11 -25.55 15.98 13.20
N ILE A 12 -24.56 16.79 13.57
CA ILE A 12 -23.20 16.32 13.89
C ILE A 12 -23.21 15.42 15.12
N VAL A 13 -23.92 15.82 16.19
CA VAL A 13 -24.02 15.03 17.42
C VAL A 13 -24.76 13.70 17.18
N LEU A 14 -25.77 13.69 16.31
CA LEU A 14 -26.51 12.47 15.93
C LEU A 14 -25.66 11.48 15.13
N CYS A 15 -24.77 11.96 14.25
CA CYS A 15 -23.86 11.09 13.50
C CYS A 15 -22.78 10.47 14.40
N ILE A 16 -22.39 11.14 15.48
CA ILE A 16 -21.39 10.63 16.45
C ILE A 16 -21.97 9.53 17.33
N SER A 17 -23.27 9.57 17.65
CA SER A 17 -23.90 8.59 18.55
C SER A 17 -24.26 7.25 17.90
N LEU A 18 -24.16 7.11 16.56
CA LEU A 18 -24.50 5.88 15.83
C LEU A 18 -23.30 4.93 15.58
N SER A 19 -22.17 5.12 16.25
CA SER A 19 -21.04 4.19 16.13
C SER A 19 -21.21 2.99 17.06
N LEU A 20 -21.73 1.87 16.54
CA LEU A 20 -21.61 0.57 17.21
C LEU A 20 -20.16 0.05 17.05
N PRO A 21 -19.54 -0.56 18.08
CA PRO A 21 -18.22 -1.16 17.94
C PRO A 21 -18.33 -2.49 17.16
N ALA A 22 -17.95 -2.47 15.89
CA ALA A 22 -17.62 -3.70 15.18
C ALA A 22 -16.26 -4.19 15.68
N VAL A 23 -16.25 -5.27 16.47
CA VAL A 23 -15.03 -5.91 16.96
C VAL A 23 -14.30 -6.52 15.76
N SER A 24 -13.21 -5.88 15.32
CA SER A 24 -12.33 -6.39 14.27
C SER A 24 -11.07 -6.98 14.91
N THR A 25 -10.79 -8.24 14.63
CA THR A 25 -9.62 -8.97 15.12
C THR A 25 -8.31 -8.39 14.58
N ALA A 26 -7.29 -8.41 15.44
CA ALA A 26 -6.02 -7.69 15.35
C ALA A 26 -5.20 -7.91 14.07
N ILE A 27 -4.53 -6.84 13.63
CA ILE A 27 -3.32 -6.92 12.79
C ILE A 27 -2.17 -6.31 13.61
N SER A 28 -1.16 -7.15 13.87
CA SER A 28 0.07 -6.81 14.57
C SER A 28 0.89 -5.78 13.78
N PRO A 29 1.33 -4.64 14.35
CA PRO A 29 2.31 -3.78 13.73
C PRO A 29 3.70 -4.33 14.06
N GLY A 30 4.38 -4.86 13.06
CA GLY A 30 5.74 -5.33 13.19
C GLY A 30 6.37 -5.34 11.81
N THR A 31 6.94 -4.20 11.42
CA THR A 31 8.33 -4.05 11.00
C THR A 31 8.53 -2.63 10.48
N GLU A 32 9.43 -1.96 11.19
CA GLU A 32 9.91 -0.62 11.02
C GLU A 32 10.52 -0.35 9.64
N LEU A 33 10.61 0.95 9.33
CA LEU A 33 11.47 1.57 8.33
C LEU A 33 12.78 0.81 8.11
N SER A 34 13.10 0.56 6.85
CA SER A 34 14.49 0.46 6.40
C SER A 34 14.66 1.30 5.15
N THR A 35 15.34 2.42 5.33
CA THR A 35 15.92 3.27 4.29
C THR A 35 17.13 2.57 3.66
N GLY A 36 17.16 2.49 2.32
CA GLY A 36 18.37 2.36 1.47
C GLY A 36 18.42 1.12 0.54
N PRO A 37 19.17 1.13 -0.59
CA PRO A 37 19.86 2.23 -1.29
C PRO A 37 19.56 2.34 -2.81
N GLY A 38 19.74 3.54 -3.38
CA GLY A 38 20.20 3.79 -4.75
C GLY A 38 19.31 3.34 -5.93
N LYS A 39 18.30 4.13 -6.30
CA LYS A 39 17.76 4.07 -7.67
C LYS A 39 18.53 5.06 -8.55
N ASN A 40 19.56 4.55 -9.21
CA ASN A 40 20.23 5.25 -10.31
C ASN A 40 19.16 5.54 -11.39
N PRO A 41 18.85 6.81 -11.71
CA PRO A 41 17.69 7.17 -12.55
C PRO A 41 17.86 6.82 -14.03
N ASN A 42 19.01 6.30 -14.47
CA ASN A 42 19.36 6.27 -15.89
C ASN A 42 19.06 4.95 -16.64
N ASN A 43 18.48 3.94 -15.96
CA ASN A 43 18.21 2.64 -16.58
C ASN A 43 16.92 2.07 -15.98
N THR A 44 15.78 2.65 -16.32
CA THR A 44 14.47 2.11 -15.89
C THR A 44 14.15 0.88 -16.73
N ILE A 45 14.90 -0.21 -16.52
CA ILE A 45 14.61 -1.51 -17.14
C ILE A 45 13.21 -1.89 -16.71
N ASN A 46 12.29 -2.02 -17.67
CA ASN A 46 10.92 -2.40 -17.38
C ASN A 46 10.94 -3.83 -16.79
N PRO A 47 10.59 -4.00 -15.49
CA PRO A 47 10.68 -5.30 -14.83
C PRO A 47 9.83 -6.38 -15.54
N LEU A 48 8.74 -5.98 -16.21
CA LEU A 48 7.90 -6.90 -16.98
C LEU A 48 8.58 -7.34 -18.28
N ALA A 49 9.25 -6.42 -18.98
CA ALA A 49 10.00 -6.75 -20.20
C ALA A 49 11.12 -7.76 -19.91
N ARG A 50 11.84 -7.59 -18.79
CA ARG A 50 12.88 -8.53 -18.37
C ARG A 50 12.31 -9.91 -18.02
N LEU A 51 11.13 -9.97 -17.38
CA LEU A 51 10.46 -11.25 -17.12
C LEU A 51 10.04 -11.96 -18.40
N GLN A 52 9.59 -11.21 -19.42
CA GLN A 52 9.24 -11.75 -20.72
C GLN A 52 10.48 -12.30 -21.44
N GLU A 53 11.59 -11.56 -21.44
CA GLU A 53 12.87 -12.03 -21.96
C GLU A 53 13.32 -13.33 -21.28
N ILE A 54 13.28 -13.41 -19.95
CA ILE A 54 13.63 -14.63 -19.20
C ILE A 54 12.65 -15.78 -19.52
N LYS A 55 11.39 -15.47 -19.82
CA LYS A 55 10.38 -16.48 -20.18
C LYS A 55 10.70 -17.09 -21.55
N ASP A 56 11.02 -16.25 -22.52
CA ASP A 56 11.21 -16.62 -23.92
C ASP A 56 12.63 -17.16 -24.21
N MET A 57 13.55 -17.00 -23.28
CA MET A 57 14.91 -17.56 -23.35
C MET A 57 14.93 -19.09 -23.33
N ASP A 58 15.71 -19.69 -24.24
CA ASP A 58 16.00 -21.12 -24.25
C ASP A 58 16.85 -21.51 -23.03
N LYS A 59 16.38 -22.50 -22.28
CA LYS A 59 16.95 -22.93 -20.99
C LYS A 59 17.63 -24.29 -21.08
N GLU A 60 17.57 -24.98 -22.20
CA GLU A 60 18.03 -26.37 -22.30
C GLU A 60 19.53 -26.48 -22.01
N ASN A 61 20.32 -25.56 -22.57
CA ASN A 61 21.78 -25.53 -22.42
C ASN A 61 22.30 -24.87 -21.14
N LEU A 62 21.42 -24.37 -20.27
CA LEU A 62 21.86 -23.64 -19.07
C LEU A 62 22.23 -24.59 -17.93
N SER A 63 23.34 -24.27 -17.26
CA SER A 63 23.78 -24.95 -16.04
C SER A 63 22.76 -24.80 -14.91
N ARG A 64 22.79 -25.72 -13.95
CA ARG A 64 21.93 -25.62 -12.76
C ARG A 64 22.15 -24.33 -11.98
N ALA A 65 23.38 -23.80 -11.97
CA ALA A 65 23.70 -22.52 -11.34
C ALA A 65 22.99 -21.34 -12.04
N GLU A 66 23.10 -21.27 -13.37
CA GLU A 66 22.47 -20.22 -14.18
C GLU A 66 20.95 -20.26 -14.08
N LYS A 67 20.35 -21.47 -14.15
CA LYS A 67 18.91 -21.68 -13.91
C LYS A 67 18.49 -21.18 -12.52
N LYS A 68 19.35 -21.35 -11.51
CA LYS A 68 19.08 -20.88 -10.14
C LYS A 68 19.14 -19.35 -10.06
N ASP A 69 20.07 -18.72 -10.75
CA ASP A 69 20.22 -17.27 -10.74
C ASP A 69 19.06 -16.58 -11.48
N LEU A 70 18.60 -17.12 -12.60
CA LEU A 70 17.38 -16.64 -13.26
C LEU A 70 16.15 -16.74 -12.36
N ARG A 71 16.02 -17.83 -11.59
CA ARG A 71 14.93 -17.96 -10.60
C ARG A 71 15.04 -16.93 -9.47
N LYS A 72 16.25 -16.57 -9.03
CA LYS A 72 16.45 -15.51 -8.04
C LYS A 72 16.06 -14.15 -8.61
N GLU A 73 16.43 -13.88 -9.86
CA GLU A 73 16.10 -12.64 -10.56
C GLU A 73 14.58 -12.47 -10.67
N VAL A 74 13.87 -13.49 -11.16
CA VAL A 74 12.39 -13.49 -11.23
C VAL A 74 11.76 -13.25 -9.85
N LYS A 75 12.28 -13.90 -8.80
CA LYS A 75 11.79 -13.72 -7.43
C LYS A 75 12.05 -12.30 -6.91
N LYS A 76 13.17 -11.69 -7.26
CA LYS A 76 13.51 -10.32 -6.89
C LYS A 76 12.53 -9.33 -7.54
N ILE A 77 12.34 -9.45 -8.85
CA ILE A 77 11.38 -8.64 -9.61
C ILE A 77 9.97 -8.77 -9.03
N LYS A 78 9.53 -10.01 -8.73
CA LYS A 78 8.21 -10.24 -8.08
C LYS A 78 8.06 -9.52 -6.74
N LYS A 79 9.10 -9.52 -5.90
CA LYS A 79 9.08 -8.81 -4.61
C LYS A 79 9.02 -7.30 -4.79
N GLU A 80 9.78 -6.76 -5.73
CA GLU A 80 9.77 -5.33 -6.06
C GLU A 80 8.39 -4.89 -6.54
N LEU A 81 7.78 -5.64 -7.47
CA LEU A 81 6.41 -5.37 -7.93
C LEU A 81 5.38 -5.49 -6.80
N LYS A 82 5.51 -6.47 -5.90
CA LYS A 82 4.61 -6.62 -4.75
C LYS A 82 4.69 -5.44 -3.78
N ARG A 83 5.91 -4.92 -3.54
CA ARG A 83 6.12 -3.73 -2.71
C ARG A 83 5.58 -2.47 -3.37
N ALA A 84 5.77 -2.33 -4.69
CA ALA A 84 5.22 -1.20 -5.45
C ALA A 84 3.68 -1.17 -5.44
N ASN A 85 3.03 -2.34 -5.43
CA ASN A 85 1.57 -2.47 -5.35
C ASN A 85 1.03 -2.54 -3.91
N GLN A 86 1.87 -2.29 -2.91
CA GLN A 86 1.45 -2.32 -1.51
C GLN A 86 0.78 -0.97 -1.18
N GLY A 87 -0.51 -0.87 -1.51
CA GLY A 87 -1.32 0.31 -1.22
C GLY A 87 -1.42 0.58 0.28
N VAL A 88 -1.48 1.86 0.66
CA VAL A 88 -1.76 2.28 2.03
C VAL A 88 -3.26 2.13 2.28
N TYR A 89 -3.63 1.13 3.09
CA TYR A 89 -5.00 0.97 3.55
C TYR A 89 -5.18 1.77 4.84
N LEU A 90 -5.89 2.89 4.75
CA LEU A 90 -6.29 3.64 5.92
C LEU A 90 -7.42 2.90 6.63
N SER A 91 -7.26 2.68 7.94
CA SER A 91 -8.37 2.23 8.78
C SER A 91 -9.52 3.22 8.68
N VAL A 92 -10.76 2.72 8.80
CA VAL A 92 -11.98 3.56 8.83
C VAL A 92 -11.85 4.67 9.88
N GLY A 93 -11.27 4.36 11.04
CA GLY A 93 -11.02 5.37 12.09
C GLY A 93 -10.05 6.47 11.67
N ALA A 94 -9.01 6.14 10.91
CA ALA A 94 -8.05 7.13 10.41
C ALA A 94 -8.69 8.07 9.37
N ILE A 95 -9.55 7.53 8.51
CA ILE A 95 -10.32 8.33 7.54
C ILE A 95 -11.25 9.31 8.27
N ILE A 96 -11.95 8.86 9.32
CA ILE A 96 -12.85 9.70 10.13
C ILE A 96 -12.08 10.87 10.77
N ILE A 97 -10.91 10.61 11.37
CA ILE A 97 -10.09 11.66 12.00
C ILE A 97 -9.67 12.72 10.98
N ILE A 98 -9.22 12.31 9.79
CA ILE A 98 -8.82 13.24 8.72
C ILE A 98 -10.01 14.13 8.31
N VAL A 99 -11.19 13.55 8.13
CA VAL A 99 -12.40 14.31 7.75
C VAL A 99 -12.80 15.28 8.86
N LEU A 100 -12.73 14.89 10.13
CA LEU A 100 -13.02 15.78 11.26
C LEU A 100 -12.06 16.97 11.31
N LEU A 101 -10.76 16.73 11.09
CA LEU A 101 -9.76 17.81 11.04
C LEU A 101 -10.03 18.78 9.89
N LEU A 102 -10.42 18.29 8.71
CA LEU A 102 -10.79 19.15 7.58
C LEU A 102 -12.00 20.03 7.88
N ILE A 103 -13.02 19.50 8.58
CA ILE A 103 -14.21 20.28 8.98
C ILE A 103 -13.88 21.33 10.06
N LEU A 104 -12.92 21.06 10.95
CA LEU A 104 -12.49 22.03 11.97
C LEU A 104 -11.61 23.14 11.40
N LEU A 105 -10.79 22.84 10.39
CA LEU A 105 -9.89 23.80 9.75
C LEU A 105 -10.55 24.62 8.64
N LEU A 106 -11.61 24.10 8.03
CA LEU A 106 -12.38 24.77 6.97
C LEU A 106 -13.50 25.65 7.56
#